data_AF-A0A369JLJ6-F1
#
_entry.id   AF-A0A369JLJ6-F1
#
_cell.length_a   1.000
_cell.length_b   1.000
_cell.length_c   1.000
_cell.angle_alpha   90.00
_cell.angle_beta   90.00
_cell.angle_gamma   90.00
#
_symmetry.space_group_name_H-M   'P 1'
#
loop_
_entity.id
_entity.type
_entity.pdbx_description
1 polymer ?
#
loop_
_entity_poly.entity_id
_entity_poly.type
_entity_poly.pdbx_seq_one_letter_code
_entity_poly.pdbx_strand_id
1 'polypeptide(L)'
;MSVIKVYGYVVNEEAVLQNGLKKGLGTAGNIYERQDTMLESFIDIADRARIFGHARWVGVRVKGKSQRCIALACNDPHDPLPMPPRRMIDSLKEVLETDREPRWYIYE
;
A
#
# COMPACT_ATOMS: atom_id res chain seq x y z
N MET A 1 22.70 -1.76 -11.83
CA MET A 1 21.60 -2.40 -11.08
C MET A 1 20.33 -2.29 -11.91
N SER A 2 19.54 -3.36 -12.01
CA SER A 2 18.21 -3.30 -12.62
C SER A 2 17.30 -2.39 -11.78
N VAL A 3 16.47 -1.59 -12.44
CA VAL A 3 15.47 -0.76 -11.76
C VAL A 3 14.42 -1.68 -11.12
N ILE A 4 14.29 -1.61 -9.79
CA ILE A 4 13.24 -2.33 -9.07
C ILE A 4 11.91 -1.64 -9.38
N LYS A 5 10.91 -2.46 -9.73
CA LYS A 5 9.54 -2.06 -9.97
C LYS A 5 8.63 -2.87 -9.08
N VAL A 6 7.60 -2.23 -8.55
CA VAL A 6 6.55 -2.87 -7.77
C VAL A 6 5.23 -2.82 -8.52
N TYR A 7 4.42 -3.86 -8.36
CA TYR A 7 3.07 -3.97 -8.90
C TYR A 7 2.08 -3.76 -7.77
N GLY A 8 1.22 -2.74 -7.86
CA GLY A 8 0.33 -2.42 -6.74
C GLY A 8 -0.61 -1.24 -6.98
N TYR A 9 -1.12 -0.69 -5.88
CA TYR A 9 -2.00 0.46 -5.87
C TYR A 9 -1.31 1.66 -5.24
N VAL A 10 -1.18 2.74 -6.00
CA VAL A 10 -0.86 4.05 -5.42
C VAL A 10 -2.09 4.53 -4.65
N VAL A 11 -1.87 4.93 -3.41
CA VAL A 11 -2.94 5.35 -2.50
C VAL A 11 -2.93 6.85 -2.27
N ASN A 12 -4.08 7.38 -1.86
CA ASN A 12 -4.16 8.73 -1.33
C ASN A 12 -3.73 8.71 0.15
N GLU A 13 -2.51 9.18 0.44
CA GLU A 13 -1.93 9.17 1.79
C GLU A 13 -2.80 9.90 2.82
N GLU A 14 -3.45 11.00 2.45
CA GLU A 14 -4.36 11.71 3.36
C GLU A 14 -5.61 10.89 3.64
N ALA A 15 -6.16 10.18 2.65
CA ALA A 15 -7.29 9.27 2.88
C ALA A 15 -6.91 8.10 3.80
N VAL A 16 -5.70 7.55 3.64
CA VAL A 16 -5.17 6.50 4.52
C VAL A 16 -4.99 7.03 5.94
N LEU A 17 -4.42 8.22 6.11
CA LEU A 17 -4.29 8.85 7.41
C LEU A 17 -5.65 9.07 8.08
N GLN A 18 -6.62 9.62 7.34
CA GLN A 18 -7.97 9.87 7.85
C GLN A 18 -8.70 8.57 8.23
N ASN A 19 -8.49 7.47 7.50
CA ASN A 19 -9.01 6.16 7.90
C ASN A 19 -8.45 5.74 9.27
N GLY A 20 -7.13 5.89 9.48
CA GLY A 20 -6.48 5.58 10.75
C GLY A 20 -7.02 6.42 11.91
N LEU A 21 -7.11 7.74 11.71
CA LEU A 21 -7.63 8.67 12.72
C LEU A 21 -9.09 8.36 13.08
N LYS A 22 -9.96 8.13 12.09
CA LYS A 22 -11.39 7.80 12.32
C LYS A 22 -11.58 6.51 13.11
N LYS A 23 -10.66 5.55 12.98
CA LYS A 23 -10.70 4.27 13.68
C LYS A 23 -9.95 4.28 15.01
N GLY A 24 -9.37 5.40 15.42
CA GLY A 24 -8.58 5.51 16.65
C GLY A 24 -7.27 4.73 16.61
N LEU A 25 -6.70 4.50 15.41
CA LEU A 25 -5.46 3.74 15.20
C LEU A 25 -4.18 4.56 15.43
N GLY A 26 -4.32 5.85 15.77
CA GLY A 26 -3.18 6.74 16.01
C GLY A 26 -3.58 8.21 16.05
N THR A 27 -2.58 9.08 15.95
CA THR A 27 -2.69 10.54 16.04
C THR A 27 -1.93 11.24 14.90
N ALA A 28 -2.15 12.55 14.73
CA ALA A 28 -1.51 13.33 13.67
C ALA A 28 -0.80 14.59 14.20
N GLY A 29 -0.34 14.56 15.46
CA GLY A 29 0.24 15.73 16.13
C GLY A 29 1.59 16.17 15.55
N ASN A 30 2.34 15.25 14.95
CA ASN A 30 3.57 15.54 14.24
C ASN A 30 3.80 14.57 13.06
N ILE A 31 4.90 14.75 12.34
CA ILE A 31 5.20 13.95 11.13
C ILE A 31 5.40 12.45 11.42
N TYR A 32 5.98 12.10 12.57
CA TYR A 32 6.19 10.70 12.95
C TYR A 32 4.86 10.03 13.29
N GLU A 33 4.04 10.67 14.12
CA GLU A 33 2.70 10.17 14.47
C GLU A 33 1.82 9.98 13.22
N ARG A 34 1.91 10.90 12.25
CA ARG A 34 1.21 10.75 10.96
C ARG A 34 1.68 9.51 10.20
N GLN A 35 2.98 9.23 10.19
CA GLN A 35 3.52 8.04 9.53
C GLN A 35 3.09 6.76 10.23
N ASP A 36 3.16 6.71 11.57
CA ASP A 36 2.72 5.57 12.36
C ASP A 36 1.22 5.31 12.15
N THR A 37 0.40 6.35 12.17
CA THR A 37 -1.05 6.23 11.91
C THR A 37 -1.35 5.73 10.49
N MET A 38 -0.56 6.15 9.49
CA MET A 38 -0.71 5.61 8.14
C MET A 38 -0.29 4.14 8.06
N LEU A 39 0.75 3.73 8.79
CA LEU A 39 1.17 2.33 8.84
C LEU A 39 0.12 1.45 9.51
N GLU A 40 -0.44 1.88 10.63
CA GLU A 40 -1.55 1.19 11.32
C GLU A 40 -2.81 1.13 10.45
N SER A 41 -3.11 2.21 9.73
CA SER A 41 -4.20 2.22 8.75
C SER A 41 -3.94 1.24 7.59
N PHE A 42 -2.69 1.11 7.13
CA PHE A 42 -2.32 0.09 6.16
C PHE A 42 -2.51 -1.33 6.72
N ILE A 43 -2.13 -1.59 7.98
CA ILE A 43 -2.34 -2.87 8.67
C ILE A 43 -3.84 -3.21 8.70
N ASP A 44 -4.71 -2.26 9.07
CA ASP A 44 -6.17 -2.43 9.03
C ASP A 44 -6.70 -2.73 7.61
N ILE A 45 -6.23 -1.99 6.60
CA ILE A 45 -6.60 -2.23 5.20
C ILE A 45 -6.16 -3.63 4.75
N ALA A 46 -4.93 -4.02 5.11
CA ALA A 46 -4.35 -5.31 4.75
C ALA A 46 -5.10 -6.48 5.40
N ASP A 47 -5.55 -6.33 6.65
CA ASP A 47 -6.39 -7.31 7.34
C ASP A 47 -7.72 -7.49 6.63
N ARG A 48 -8.42 -6.37 6.39
CA ARG A 48 -9.75 -6.36 5.77
C ARG A 48 -9.74 -6.95 4.37
N ALA A 49 -8.68 -6.66 3.60
CA ALA A 49 -8.48 -7.18 2.25
C ALA A 49 -7.86 -8.60 2.23
N ARG A 50 -7.51 -9.15 3.41
CA ARG A 50 -6.85 -10.46 3.59
C ARG A 50 -5.56 -10.60 2.77
N ILE A 51 -4.75 -9.54 2.72
CA ILE A 51 -3.49 -9.46 1.95
C ILE A 51 -2.25 -9.46 2.86
N PHE A 52 -2.40 -9.75 4.15
CA PHE A 52 -1.25 -9.99 5.03
C PHE A 52 -0.36 -11.09 4.48
N GLY A 53 0.95 -10.86 4.53
CA GLY A 53 1.94 -11.77 3.94
C GLY A 53 2.03 -11.71 2.41
N HIS A 54 1.24 -10.86 1.74
CA HIS A 54 1.27 -10.65 0.30
C HIS A 54 1.59 -9.20 -0.10
N ALA A 55 1.46 -8.26 0.83
CA ALA A 55 1.54 -6.83 0.52
C ALA A 55 2.55 -6.07 1.38
N ARG A 56 3.06 -4.97 0.84
CA ARG A 56 3.96 -4.03 1.53
C ARG A 56 3.52 -2.59 1.34
N TRP A 57 3.77 -1.78 2.37
CA TRP A 57 3.67 -0.34 2.29
C TRP A 57 5.01 0.25 1.84
N VAL A 58 5.08 0.76 0.61
CA VAL A 58 6.34 1.20 -0.01
C VAL A 58 6.23 2.59 -0.65
N GLY A 59 7.38 3.24 -0.85
CA GLY A 59 7.48 4.45 -1.68
C GLY A 59 7.65 4.08 -3.15
N VAL A 60 7.00 4.83 -4.03
CA VAL A 60 7.13 4.69 -5.49
C VAL A 60 7.21 6.04 -6.17
N ARG A 61 7.84 6.08 -7.33
CA ARG A 61 7.94 7.29 -8.16
C ARG A 61 6.82 7.35 -9.19
N VAL A 62 5.95 8.35 -9.07
CA VAL A 62 4.83 8.64 -9.98
C VAL A 62 5.00 10.04 -10.56
N LYS A 63 5.22 10.15 -11.87
CA LYS A 63 5.40 11.45 -12.57
C LYS A 63 6.42 12.37 -11.86
N GLY A 64 7.53 11.81 -11.40
CA GLY A 64 8.60 12.55 -10.72
C GLY A 64 8.35 12.86 -9.24
N LYS A 65 7.25 12.40 -8.65
CA LYS A 65 6.92 12.59 -7.22
C LYS A 65 6.92 11.26 -6.48
N SER A 66 7.39 11.28 -5.24
CA SER A 66 7.26 10.18 -4.27
C SER A 66 5.81 10.06 -3.84
N GLN A 67 5.27 8.84 -3.87
CA GLN A 67 3.93 8.52 -3.38
C GLN A 67 3.96 7.17 -2.68
N ARG A 68 3.05 6.95 -1.72
CA ARG A 68 2.87 5.63 -1.12
C ARG A 68 2.08 4.67 -2.00
N CYS A 69 2.48 3.41 -1.93
CA CYS A 69 1.88 2.31 -2.66
C CYS A 69 1.70 1.09 -1.75
N ILE A 70 0.54 0.44 -1.88
CA ILE A 70 0.33 -0.93 -1.43
C ILE A 70 0.82 -1.84 -2.55
N ALA A 71 2.06 -2.31 -2.42
CA ALA A 71 2.71 -3.20 -3.37
C ALA A 71 2.30 -4.66 -3.11
N LEU A 72 1.91 -5.38 -4.16
CA LEU A 72 1.46 -6.78 -4.14
C LEU A 72 2.49 -7.75 -4.72
N ALA A 73 3.44 -7.23 -5.50
CA ALA A 73 4.58 -7.97 -6.02
C ALA A 73 5.68 -6.99 -6.44
N CYS A 74 6.88 -7.50 -6.71
CA CYS A 74 7.91 -6.74 -7.39
C CYS A 74 8.68 -7.59 -8.42
N ASN A 75 9.54 -6.97 -9.22
CA ASN A 75 10.39 -7.65 -10.21
C ASN A 75 11.75 -8.09 -9.64
N ASP A 76 11.96 -7.99 -8.33
CA ASP A 76 13.15 -8.53 -7.65
C ASP A 76 13.02 -10.06 -7.55
N PRO A 77 13.95 -10.84 -8.13
CA PRO A 77 13.92 -12.31 -8.03
C PRO A 77 14.11 -12.82 -6.60
N HIS A 78 14.55 -11.97 -5.67
CA HIS A 78 14.71 -12.31 -4.26
C HIS A 78 13.55 -11.85 -3.39
N ASP A 79 12.46 -11.33 -3.97
CA ASP A 79 11.24 -11.02 -3.23
C ASP A 79 10.63 -12.29 -2.62
N PRO A 80 10.59 -12.42 -1.28
CA PRO A 80 10.03 -13.59 -0.64
C PRO A 80 8.50 -13.62 -0.60
N LEU A 81 7.83 -12.51 -0.94
CA LEU A 81 6.37 -12.42 -0.85
C LEU A 81 5.69 -13.03 -2.07
N PRO A 82 4.77 -14.00 -1.86
CA PRO A 82 4.01 -14.57 -2.96
C PRO A 82 2.99 -13.57 -3.51
N MET A 83 2.79 -13.59 -4.82
CA MET A 83 1.71 -12.85 -5.47
C MET A 83 0.35 -13.22 -4.84
N PRO A 84 -0.48 -12.26 -4.41
CA PRO A 84 -1.80 -12.56 -3.88
C PRO A 84 -2.71 -13.20 -4.95
N PRO A 85 -3.53 -14.20 -4.60
CA PRO A 85 -4.55 -14.73 -5.49
C PRO A 85 -5.57 -13.65 -5.87
N ARG A 86 -6.19 -13.80 -7.05
CA ARG A 86 -7.10 -12.79 -7.62
C ARG A 86 -8.19 -12.31 -6.65
N ARG A 87 -8.81 -13.23 -5.89
CA ARG A 87 -9.83 -12.90 -4.87
C ARG A 87 -9.37 -11.91 -3.80
N MET A 88 -8.08 -11.92 -3.42
CA MET A 88 -7.51 -10.97 -2.46
C MET A 88 -7.26 -9.61 -3.11
N ILE A 89 -6.89 -9.60 -4.39
CA ILE A 89 -6.78 -8.36 -5.16
C ILE A 89 -8.16 -7.71 -5.31
N ASP A 90 -9.20 -8.49 -5.61
CA ASP A 90 -10.58 -7.99 -5.71
C ASP A 90 -11.09 -7.50 -4.34
N SER A 91 -10.78 -8.21 -3.24
CA SER A 91 -11.10 -7.73 -1.89
C SER A 91 -10.37 -6.43 -1.53
N LEU A 92 -9.11 -6.27 -1.96
CA LEU A 92 -8.39 -4.99 -1.79
C LEU A 92 -9.05 -3.87 -2.60
N LYS A 93 -9.51 -4.14 -3.82
CA LYS A 93 -10.25 -3.18 -4.64
C LYS A 93 -11.52 -2.70 -3.94
N GLU A 94 -12.27 -3.61 -3.32
CA GLU A 94 -13.46 -3.27 -2.53
C GLU A 94 -13.09 -2.38 -1.33
N VAL A 95 -12.04 -2.72 -0.57
CA VAL A 95 -11.59 -1.93 0.58
C VAL A 95 -11.09 -0.53 0.17
N LEU A 96 -10.43 -0.43 -0.98
CA LEU A 96 -9.95 0.84 -1.54
C LEU A 96 -11.01 1.60 -2.34
N GLU A 97 -12.23 1.06 -2.45
CA GLU A 97 -13.34 1.61 -3.22
C GLU A 97 -12.93 1.98 -4.66
N THR A 98 -12.25 1.05 -5.35
CA THR A 98 -11.71 1.31 -6.69
C THR A 98 -11.91 0.15 -7.66
N ASP A 99 -12.30 0.48 -8.89
CA ASP A 99 -12.39 -0.51 -9.99
C ASP A 99 -11.06 -0.71 -10.73
N ARG A 100 -10.05 0.10 -10.42
CA ARG A 100 -8.76 0.09 -11.13
C ARG A 100 -8.02 -1.23 -10.87
N GLU A 101 -7.26 -1.67 -11.87
CA GLU A 101 -6.28 -2.75 -11.71
C GLU A 101 -4.95 -2.22 -11.14
N PRO A 102 -4.16 -3.06 -10.45
CA PRO A 102 -2.84 -2.67 -10.00
C PRO A 102 -1.94 -2.37 -11.19
N ARG A 103 -0.90 -1.56 -10.98
CA ARG A 103 0.04 -1.15 -12.04
C ARG A 103 1.47 -1.25 -11.56
N TRP A 104 2.38 -1.29 -12.54
CA TRP A 104 3.81 -1.25 -12.29
C TRP A 104 4.28 0.18 -12.04
N TYR A 105 5.01 0.36 -10.95
CA TYR A 105 5.65 1.62 -10.56
C TYR A 105 7.13 1.40 -10.28
N ILE A 106 7.93 2.44 -10.45
CA ILE A 106 9.35 2.42 -10.07
C ILE A 106 9.44 2.52 -8.55
N TYR A 107 10.10 1.55 -7.92
CA TYR A 107 10.40 1.60 -6.49
C TYR A 107 11.40 2.73 -6.21
N GLU A 108 11.18 3.44 -5.11
CA GLU A 108 12.05 4.56 -4.68
C GLU A 108 13.12 4.14 -3.68
#